data_AF-A0A7C4E3V0-F1
#
_entry.id   AF-A0A7C4E3V0-F1
#
_cell.length_a   1.000
_cell.length_b   1.000
_cell.length_c   1.000
_cell.angle_alpha   90.00
_cell.angle_beta   90.00
_cell.angle_gamma   90.00
#
_symmetry.space_group_name_H-M   'P 1'
#
loop_
_entity.id
_entity.type
_entity.pdbx_description
1 polymer ?
#
loop_
_entity_poly.entity_id
_entity_poly.type
_entity_poly.pdbx_seq_one_letter_code
_entity_poly.pdbx_strand_id
1 'polypeptide(L)'
;MTSAQWRTVLRSLRAAVLRLDAPWRHLAVAAVVGALGATAVTAFRHALFGLETLLVGAHDGHLVLAAQRLPGETRALAPALGALAAGLLLWLAERGRSPTQGAPVRHGGDYIEAVAIGNGRLDLRAGALKVAASLLVVATGGAVGREGAMVLLAAMLASTLGRALGAGVELRLVVSCGAAAGLAAAYHAPLAASVFVAEI
;
A
#
# COMPACT_ATOMS: atom_id res chain seq x y z
N MET A 1 14.27 19.33 18.58
CA MET A 1 14.11 19.92 17.22
C MET A 1 12.63 20.23 17.03
N THR A 2 12.27 21.49 16.76
CA THR A 2 10.89 21.99 16.83
C THR A 2 10.15 21.84 15.49
N SER A 3 8.83 21.72 15.54
CA SER A 3 7.94 21.55 14.37
C SER A 3 8.04 22.65 13.32
N ALA A 4 8.64 23.80 13.66
CA ALA A 4 8.93 24.90 12.73
C ALA A 4 10.12 24.61 11.80
N GLN A 5 11.21 24.01 12.31
CA GLN A 5 12.38 23.67 11.50
C GLN A 5 12.03 22.63 10.42
N TRP A 6 11.21 21.63 10.77
CA TRP A 6 10.78 20.59 9.82
C TRP A 6 9.99 21.17 8.63
N ARG A 7 9.11 22.14 8.88
CA ARG A 7 8.34 22.79 7.81
C ARG A 7 9.24 23.59 6.88
N THR A 8 10.27 24.25 7.41
CA THR A 8 11.23 25.01 6.59
C THR A 8 12.07 24.08 5.72
N VAL A 9 12.55 22.96 6.28
CA VAL A 9 13.28 21.92 5.53
C VAL A 9 12.41 21.35 4.40
N LEU A 10 11.16 20.96 4.69
CA LEU A 10 10.25 20.46 3.67
C LEU A 10 9.96 21.48 2.56
N ARG A 11 9.81 22.77 2.90
CA ARG A 11 9.63 23.84 1.91
C ARG A 11 10.88 24.02 1.04
N SER A 12 12.06 23.97 1.63
CA SER A 12 13.32 24.10 0.89
C SER A 12 13.58 22.92 -0.06
N LEU A 13 13.31 21.69 0.39
CA LEU A 13 13.42 20.49 -0.45
C LEU A 13 12.40 20.52 -1.59
N ARG A 14 11.15 20.89 -1.32
CA ARG A 14 10.13 21.06 -2.35
C ARG A 14 10.55 22.10 -3.38
N ALA A 15 11.06 23.24 -2.95
CA ALA A 15 11.54 24.29 -3.85
C ALA A 15 12.73 23.82 -4.70
N ALA A 16 13.66 23.06 -4.14
CA ALA A 16 14.81 22.50 -4.87
C ALA A 16 14.37 21.49 -5.94
N VAL A 17 13.47 20.57 -5.60
CA VAL A 17 12.93 19.58 -6.56
C VAL A 17 12.19 20.26 -7.70
N LEU A 18 11.42 21.32 -7.41
CA LEU A 18 10.65 22.05 -8.41
C LEU A 18 11.53 22.94 -9.32
N ARG A 19 12.77 23.23 -8.93
CA ARG A 19 13.75 23.98 -9.75
C ARG A 19 14.43 23.13 -10.81
N LEU A 20 14.34 21.80 -10.71
CA LEU A 20 14.89 20.90 -11.72
C LEU A 20 14.05 20.92 -13.00
N ASP A 21 14.72 20.74 -14.14
CA ASP A 21 14.05 20.50 -15.41
C ASP A 21 13.14 19.28 -15.31
N ALA A 22 12.06 19.28 -16.10
CA ALA A 22 11.03 18.23 -16.07
C ALA A 22 11.58 16.79 -16.08
N PRO A 23 12.53 16.39 -16.96
CA PRO A 23 13.02 15.00 -16.98
C PRO A 23 13.77 14.62 -15.71
N TRP A 24 14.67 15.48 -15.22
CA TRP A 24 15.44 15.23 -13.99
C TRP A 24 14.55 15.22 -12.76
N ARG A 25 13.52 16.07 -12.73
CA ARG A 25 12.52 16.08 -11.67
C ARG A 25 11.75 14.76 -11.61
N HIS A 26 11.29 14.25 -12.74
CA HIS A 26 10.59 12.96 -12.79
C HIS A 26 11.48 11.81 -12.32
N LEU A 27 12.75 11.78 -12.75
CA LEU A 27 13.70 10.75 -12.33
C LEU A 27 13.97 10.81 -10.81
N ALA A 28 14.20 12.00 -10.27
CA ALA A 28 14.45 12.18 -8.84
C ALA A 28 13.23 11.77 -7.99
N VAL A 29 12.03 12.18 -8.41
CA VAL A 29 10.79 11.79 -7.72
C VAL A 29 10.55 10.28 -7.83
N ALA A 30 10.76 9.68 -9.01
CA ALA A 30 10.62 8.24 -9.20
C ALA A 30 11.61 7.44 -8.33
N ALA A 31 12.85 7.91 -8.17
CA ALA A 31 13.84 7.28 -7.29
C ALA A 31 13.40 7.31 -5.81
N VAL A 32 12.90 8.46 -5.34
CA VAL A 32 12.37 8.60 -3.97
C VAL A 32 11.14 7.71 -3.76
N VAL A 33 10.21 7.73 -4.70
CA VAL A 33 9.02 6.85 -4.66
C VAL A 33 9.41 5.38 -4.71
N GLY A 34 10.43 5.02 -5.49
CA GLY A 34 11.00 3.67 -5.55
C GLY A 34 11.50 3.20 -4.19
N ALA A 35 12.33 4.01 -3.53
CA ALA A 35 12.82 3.73 -2.18
C ALA A 35 11.68 3.63 -1.16
N LEU A 36 10.72 4.57 -1.19
CA LEU A 36 9.54 4.54 -0.32
C LEU A 36 8.70 3.28 -0.55
N GLY A 37 8.45 2.91 -1.80
CA GLY A 37 7.72 1.69 -2.17
C GLY A 37 8.41 0.44 -1.62
N ALA A 38 9.72 0.30 -1.83
CA ALA A 38 10.49 -0.81 -1.28
C ALA A 38 10.40 -0.88 0.25
N THR A 39 10.60 0.25 0.94
CA THR A 39 10.47 0.29 2.40
C THR A 39 9.08 -0.08 2.90
N ALA A 40 8.03 0.32 2.17
CA ALA A 40 6.65 -0.01 2.51
C ALA A 40 6.35 -1.49 2.36
N VAL A 41 6.85 -2.12 1.29
CA VAL A 41 6.74 -3.57 1.07
C VAL A 41 7.49 -4.33 2.17
N THR A 42 8.71 -3.92 2.51
CA THR A 42 9.47 -4.52 3.61
C THR A 42 8.76 -4.36 4.96
N ALA A 43 8.23 -3.17 5.26
CA ALA A 43 7.45 -2.93 6.47
C ALA A 43 6.17 -3.79 6.53
N PHE A 44 5.46 -3.94 5.41
CA PHE A 44 4.30 -4.83 5.32
C PHE A 44 4.69 -6.27 5.62
N ARG A 45 5.79 -6.78 5.05
CA ARG A 45 6.28 -8.15 5.33
C ARG A 45 6.64 -8.33 6.79
N HIS A 46 7.30 -7.36 7.43
CA HIS A 46 7.59 -7.43 8.86
C HIS A 46 6.32 -7.41 9.72
N ALA A 47 5.33 -6.57 9.38
CA ALA A 47 4.05 -6.56 10.07
C ALA A 47 3.32 -7.89 9.91
N LEU A 48 3.36 -8.48 8.71
CA LEU A 48 2.79 -9.80 8.45
C LEU A 48 3.46 -10.87 9.32
N PHE A 49 4.79 -10.97 9.33
CA PHE A 49 5.50 -11.94 10.19
C PHE A 49 5.22 -11.70 11.69
N GLY A 50 5.11 -10.45 12.12
CA GLY A 50 4.72 -10.10 13.49
C GLY A 50 3.30 -10.57 13.85
N LEU A 51 2.36 -10.48 12.90
CA LEU A 51 0.99 -10.97 13.10
C LEU A 51 0.91 -12.50 13.01
N GLU A 52 1.63 -13.14 12.09
CA GLU A 52 1.69 -14.61 11.98
C GLU A 52 2.27 -15.24 13.26
N THR A 53 3.32 -14.64 13.82
CA THR A 53 3.89 -15.07 15.11
C THR A 53 2.91 -14.85 16.27
N LEU A 54 2.21 -13.72 16.32
CA LEU A 54 1.26 -13.39 17.38
C LEU A 54 -0.03 -14.25 17.33
N LEU A 55 -0.59 -14.45 16.14
CA LEU A 55 -1.91 -15.08 15.95
C LEU A 55 -1.82 -16.60 15.81
N VAL A 56 -0.79 -17.11 15.13
CA VAL A 56 -0.66 -18.52 14.73
C VAL A 56 0.55 -19.19 15.42
N GLY A 57 1.42 -18.41 16.07
CA GLY A 57 2.66 -18.95 16.66
C GLY A 57 3.69 -19.35 15.60
N ALA A 58 3.58 -18.81 14.38
CA ALA A 58 4.46 -19.16 13.27
C ALA A 58 5.83 -18.50 13.42
N HIS A 59 6.75 -19.17 14.10
CA HIS A 59 8.16 -18.78 14.12
C HIS A 59 8.81 -19.22 12.79
N ASP A 60 9.56 -18.33 12.15
CA ASP A 60 10.31 -18.53 10.89
C ASP A 60 9.58 -18.26 9.56
N GLY A 61 8.35 -17.71 9.57
CA GLY A 61 7.67 -17.29 8.33
C GLY A 61 7.23 -18.44 7.41
N HIS A 62 7.29 -19.68 7.90
CA HIS A 62 6.76 -20.86 7.23
C HIS A 62 5.36 -21.20 7.75
N LEU A 63 4.35 -20.50 7.23
CA LEU A 63 2.96 -20.66 7.65
C LEU A 63 2.46 -22.11 7.57
N VAL A 64 2.90 -22.86 6.55
CA VAL A 64 2.54 -24.28 6.36
C VAL A 64 3.07 -25.14 7.51
N LEU A 65 4.31 -24.93 7.93
CA LEU A 65 4.92 -25.69 9.03
C LEU A 65 4.28 -25.33 10.37
N ALA A 66 3.93 -24.05 10.58
CA ALA A 66 3.18 -23.61 11.74
C ALA A 66 1.77 -24.24 11.77
N ALA A 67 1.08 -24.26 10.63
CA ALA A 67 -0.22 -24.89 10.49
C ALA A 67 -0.19 -26.41 10.71
N GLN A 68 0.90 -27.10 10.35
CA GLN A 68 1.05 -28.54 10.62
C GLN A 68 1.17 -28.87 12.11
N ARG A 69 1.66 -27.93 12.93
CA ARG A 69 1.80 -28.10 14.37
C ARG A 69 0.53 -27.73 15.15
N LEU A 70 -0.42 -27.07 14.49
CA LEU A 70 -1.68 -26.67 15.11
C LEU A 70 -2.70 -27.82 15.12
N PRO A 71 -3.51 -27.93 16.19
CA PRO A 71 -4.70 -28.78 16.19
C PRO A 71 -5.60 -28.50 14.97
N GLY A 72 -6.18 -29.55 14.39
CA GLY A 72 -6.97 -29.44 13.15
C GLY A 72 -8.12 -28.43 13.24
N GLU A 73 -8.73 -28.28 14.41
CA GLU A 73 -9.79 -27.31 14.70
C GLU A 73 -9.27 -25.87 14.59
N THR A 74 -8.18 -25.54 15.28
CA THR A 74 -7.55 -24.21 15.22
C THR A 74 -7.04 -23.87 13.82
N ARG A 75 -6.55 -24.88 13.08
CA ARG A 75 -6.10 -24.72 11.70
C ARG A 75 -7.23 -24.35 10.74
N ALA A 76 -8.45 -24.84 11.01
CA ALA A 76 -9.64 -24.46 10.24
C ALA A 76 -10.25 -23.14 10.71
N LEU A 77 -10.25 -22.87 12.02
CA LEU A 77 -10.85 -21.68 12.62
C LEU A 77 -10.04 -20.41 12.39
N ALA A 78 -8.70 -20.47 12.38
CA ALA A 78 -7.87 -19.29 12.24
C ALA A 78 -8.14 -18.51 10.94
N PRO A 79 -8.15 -19.12 9.74
CA PRO A 79 -8.50 -18.42 8.50
C PRO A 79 -9.92 -17.84 8.54
N ALA A 80 -10.89 -18.58 9.11
CA ALA A 80 -12.28 -18.14 9.21
C ALA A 80 -12.43 -16.91 10.12
N LEU A 81 -11.75 -16.90 11.26
CA LEU A 81 -11.75 -15.77 12.19
C LEU A 81 -11.04 -14.55 11.61
N GLY A 82 -9.92 -14.72 10.90
CA GLY A 82 -9.25 -13.61 10.21
C GLY A 82 -10.10 -13.02 9.09
N ALA A 83 -10.78 -13.86 8.31
CA ALA A 83 -11.73 -13.42 7.29
C ALA A 83 -12.94 -12.68 7.90
N LEU A 84 -13.49 -13.19 9.01
CA LEU A 84 -14.57 -12.53 9.74
C LEU A 84 -14.13 -11.16 10.29
N ALA A 85 -12.94 -11.10 10.92
CA ALA A 85 -12.39 -9.86 11.46
C ALA A 85 -12.11 -8.83 10.36
N ALA A 86 -11.51 -9.25 9.25
CA ALA A 86 -11.27 -8.39 8.09
C ALA A 86 -12.58 -7.91 7.45
N GLY A 87 -13.57 -8.80 7.31
CA GLY A 87 -14.91 -8.45 6.82
C GLY A 87 -15.62 -7.46 7.72
N LEU A 88 -15.57 -7.66 9.04
CA LEU A 88 -16.13 -6.74 10.04
C LEU A 88 -15.43 -5.38 9.99
N LEU A 89 -14.09 -5.35 9.87
CA LEU A 89 -13.31 -4.12 9.74
C LEU A 89 -13.75 -3.30 8.52
N LEU A 90 -13.89 -3.95 7.36
CA LEU A 90 -14.33 -3.28 6.12
C LEU A 90 -15.81 -2.85 6.23
N TRP A 91 -16.68 -3.70 6.75
CA TRP A 91 -18.10 -3.39 6.93
C TRP A 91 -18.33 -2.21 7.89
N LEU A 92 -17.60 -2.17 9.01
CA LEU A 92 -17.65 -1.03 9.95
C LEU A 92 -17.16 0.26 9.29
N ALA A 93 -16.10 0.16 8.49
CA ALA A 93 -15.59 1.31 7.75
C ALA A 93 -16.57 1.83 6.69
N GLU A 94 -17.35 0.95 6.07
CA GLU A 94 -18.40 1.31 5.13
C GLU A 94 -19.63 1.89 5.83
N ARG A 95 -20.05 1.34 6.97
CA ARG A 95 -21.15 1.87 7.79
C ARG A 95 -20.92 3.30 8.28
N GLY A 96 -19.67 3.68 8.54
CA GLY A 96 -19.31 5.03 8.98
C GLY A 96 -19.32 6.08 7.86
N ARG A 97 -19.58 5.71 6.60
CA ARG A 97 -19.60 6.64 5.47
C ARG A 97 -21.03 7.14 5.21
N SER A 98 -21.22 8.45 5.33
CA SER A 98 -22.52 9.07 5.00
C SER A 98 -22.84 8.92 3.50
N PRO A 99 -24.08 8.51 3.14
CA PRO A 99 -24.55 8.45 1.75
C PRO A 99 -24.50 9.78 0.99
N THR A 100 -24.38 10.90 1.71
CA THR A 100 -24.38 12.27 1.17
C THR A 100 -23.06 12.69 0.50
N GLN A 101 -22.02 11.87 0.54
CA GLN A 101 -20.85 12.03 -0.34
C GLN A 101 -21.16 11.43 -1.71
N GLY A 102 -22.05 12.09 -2.46
CA GLY A 102 -22.68 11.63 -3.71
C GLY A 102 -21.77 11.39 -4.92
N ALA A 103 -20.66 10.66 -4.75
CA ALA A 103 -19.99 9.99 -5.83
C ALA A 103 -20.31 8.49 -5.72
N PRO A 104 -20.84 7.85 -6.78
CA PRO A 104 -21.08 6.41 -6.78
C PRO A 104 -19.76 5.72 -6.46
N VAL A 105 -19.79 4.68 -5.62
CA VAL A 105 -18.68 3.80 -5.18
C VAL A 105 -17.43 3.89 -6.09
N ARG A 106 -16.65 4.96 -5.99
CA ARG A 106 -15.37 5.06 -6.67
C ARG A 106 -14.40 4.54 -5.65
N HIS A 107 -14.18 3.23 -5.66
CA HIS A 107 -12.89 2.55 -5.59
C HIS A 107 -11.70 3.40 -5.10
N GLY A 108 -11.84 4.15 -4.01
CA GLY A 108 -10.88 5.20 -3.62
C GLY A 108 -9.54 4.64 -3.16
N GLY A 109 -9.49 3.33 -2.93
CA GLY A 109 -8.27 2.56 -2.70
C GLY A 109 -8.02 1.50 -3.77
N ASP A 110 -8.43 1.74 -5.02
CA ASP A 110 -7.99 0.96 -6.17
C ASP A 110 -6.95 1.77 -6.94
N TYR A 111 -5.72 1.28 -6.90
CA TYR A 111 -4.62 1.95 -7.59
C TYR A 111 -4.71 1.80 -9.10
N ILE A 112 -5.37 0.74 -9.61
CA ILE A 112 -5.54 0.53 -11.05
C ILE A 112 -6.46 1.60 -11.60
N GLU A 113 -7.61 1.84 -10.98
CA GLU A 113 -8.51 2.93 -11.41
C GLU A 113 -7.80 4.28 -11.34
N ALA A 114 -7.08 4.55 -10.25
CA ALA A 114 -6.38 5.82 -10.04
C ALA A 114 -5.32 6.10 -11.13
N VAL A 115 -4.69 5.06 -11.67
CA VAL A 115 -3.67 5.13 -12.73
C VAL A 115 -4.29 5.13 -14.12
N ALA A 116 -5.22 4.22 -14.41
CA ALA A 116 -5.78 4.00 -15.74
C ALA A 116 -6.71 5.14 -16.18
N ILE A 117 -7.67 5.52 -15.31
CA ILE A 117 -8.75 6.46 -15.66
C ILE A 117 -8.90 7.62 -14.67
N GLY A 118 -8.17 7.57 -13.56
CA GLY A 118 -8.22 8.55 -12.48
C GLY A 118 -7.20 9.68 -12.61
N ASN A 119 -7.03 10.40 -11.50
CA ASN A 119 -6.09 11.52 -11.36
C ASN A 119 -4.92 11.20 -10.41
N GLY A 120 -4.67 9.92 -10.13
CA GLY A 120 -3.66 9.46 -9.16
C GLY A 120 -4.00 9.74 -7.68
N ARG A 121 -5.16 10.33 -7.35
CA ARG A 121 -5.52 10.59 -5.94
C ARG A 121 -6.13 9.35 -5.30
N LEU A 122 -5.37 8.78 -4.36
CA LEU A 122 -5.84 7.68 -3.51
C LEU A 122 -6.39 8.19 -2.15
N ASP A 123 -7.49 7.59 -1.71
CA ASP A 123 -8.04 7.74 -0.36
C ASP A 123 -7.23 6.90 0.62
N LEU A 124 -6.48 7.61 1.49
CA LEU A 124 -5.61 6.99 2.47
C LEU A 124 -6.36 6.17 3.51
N ARG A 125 -7.57 6.60 3.90
CA ARG A 125 -8.36 5.87 4.89
C ARG A 125 -8.88 4.58 4.29
N ALA A 126 -9.51 4.67 3.11
CA ALA A 126 -10.00 3.49 2.38
C ALA A 126 -8.89 2.48 2.11
N GLY A 127 -7.76 2.95 1.60
CA GLY A 127 -6.64 2.09 1.25
C GLY A 127 -6.00 1.45 2.47
N ALA A 128 -5.79 2.20 3.56
CA ALA A 128 -5.19 1.65 4.78
C ALA A 128 -6.05 0.55 5.40
N LEU A 129 -7.38 0.70 5.36
CA LEU A 129 -8.32 -0.32 5.82
C LEU A 129 -8.26 -1.58 4.95
N LYS A 130 -8.14 -1.45 3.61
CA LYS A 130 -7.95 -2.59 2.71
C LYS A 130 -6.62 -3.32 2.97
N VAL A 131 -5.54 -2.57 3.17
CA VAL A 131 -4.22 -3.11 3.51
C VAL A 131 -4.27 -3.85 4.86
N ALA A 132 -4.92 -3.28 5.87
CA ALA A 132 -5.10 -3.90 7.18
C ALA A 132 -5.98 -5.16 7.13
N ALA A 133 -7.08 -5.11 6.38
CA ALA A 133 -7.95 -6.27 6.16
C ALA A 133 -7.18 -7.41 5.47
N SER A 134 -6.37 -7.11 4.46
CA SER A 134 -5.51 -8.09 3.81
C SER A 134 -4.47 -8.68 4.77
N LEU A 135 -3.81 -7.86 5.60
CA LEU A 135 -2.90 -8.34 6.64
C LEU A 135 -3.57 -9.34 7.59
N LEU A 136 -4.79 -9.03 8.06
CA LEU A 136 -5.52 -9.93 8.96
C LEU A 136 -5.84 -11.28 8.29
N VAL A 137 -6.32 -11.26 7.05
CA VAL A 137 -6.65 -12.51 6.33
C VAL A 137 -5.40 -13.35 6.07
N VAL A 138 -4.31 -12.72 5.60
CA VAL A 138 -3.09 -13.46 5.24
C VAL A 138 -2.40 -13.98 6.50
N ALA A 139 -2.34 -13.18 7.57
CA ALA A 139 -1.68 -13.58 8.82
C ALA A 139 -2.36 -14.76 9.52
N THR A 140 -3.65 -14.97 9.30
CA THR A 140 -4.38 -16.13 9.85
C THR A 140 -4.41 -17.35 8.91
N GLY A 141 -3.73 -17.28 7.76
CA GLY A 141 -3.64 -18.38 6.80
C GLY A 141 -4.75 -18.42 5.75
N GLY A 142 -5.41 -17.29 5.50
CA GLY A 142 -6.30 -17.15 4.35
C GLY A 142 -5.56 -17.26 3.02
N ALA A 143 -6.16 -17.98 2.06
CA ALA A 143 -5.63 -18.17 0.72
C ALA A 143 -5.88 -16.94 -0.19
N VAL A 144 -5.28 -15.80 0.16
CA VAL A 144 -5.37 -14.55 -0.59
C VAL A 144 -3.97 -14.01 -0.87
N GLY A 145 -3.77 -13.45 -2.06
CA GLY A 145 -2.50 -12.80 -2.41
C GLY A 145 -2.27 -11.53 -1.59
N ARG A 146 -1.14 -11.48 -0.87
CA ARG A 146 -0.64 -10.27 -0.17
C ARG A 146 -0.17 -9.14 -1.10
N GLU A 147 -0.04 -9.46 -2.38
CA GLU A 147 0.66 -8.65 -3.38
C GLU A 147 -0.10 -7.37 -3.71
N GLY A 148 -1.43 -7.47 -3.88
CA GLY A 148 -2.27 -6.30 -4.13
C GLY A 148 -2.24 -5.28 -2.99
N ALA A 149 -2.17 -5.72 -1.73
CA ALA A 149 -2.10 -4.83 -0.57
C ALA A 149 -0.75 -4.10 -0.48
N MET A 150 0.34 -4.79 -0.79
CA MET A 150 1.68 -4.19 -0.82
C MET A 150 1.81 -3.15 -1.93
N VAL A 151 1.29 -3.44 -3.13
CA VAL A 151 1.24 -2.48 -4.25
C VAL A 151 0.39 -1.27 -3.90
N LEU A 152 -0.81 -1.49 -3.34
CA LEU A 152 -1.69 -0.41 -2.90
C LEU A 152 -1.02 0.48 -1.85
N LEU A 153 -0.34 -0.09 -0.87
CA LEU A 153 0.38 0.66 0.16
C LEU A 153 1.46 1.56 -0.46
N ALA A 154 2.26 1.02 -1.38
CA ALA A 154 3.29 1.79 -2.09
C ALA A 154 2.67 2.92 -2.95
N ALA A 155 1.59 2.63 -3.67
CA ALA A 155 0.86 3.61 -4.47
C ALA A 155 0.25 4.73 -3.60
N MET A 156 -0.28 4.40 -2.42
CA MET A 156 -0.80 5.38 -1.47
C MET A 156 0.28 6.33 -0.96
N LEU A 157 1.46 5.81 -0.60
CA LEU A 157 2.59 6.64 -0.19
C LEU A 157 3.04 7.55 -1.34
N ALA A 158 3.11 7.03 -2.56
CA ALA A 158 3.41 7.83 -3.75
C ALA A 158 2.35 8.95 -3.98
N SER A 159 1.07 8.63 -3.85
CA SER A 159 -0.04 9.60 -3.91
C SER A 159 0.14 10.71 -2.86
N THR A 160 0.48 10.36 -1.61
CA THR A 160 0.72 11.38 -0.56
C THR A 160 1.90 12.28 -0.89
N LEU A 161 3.00 11.70 -1.36
CA LEU A 161 4.19 12.45 -1.73
C LEU A 161 3.93 13.37 -2.91
N GLY A 162 3.31 12.86 -3.98
CA GLY A 162 2.97 13.66 -5.16
C GLY A 162 2.03 14.82 -4.82
N ARG A 163 1.04 14.59 -3.95
CA ARG A 163 0.17 15.66 -3.45
C ARG A 163 0.92 16.71 -2.62
N ALA A 164 1.93 16.29 -1.85
CA ALA A 164 2.76 17.21 -1.08
C ALA A 164 3.68 18.08 -1.96
N LEU A 165 4.16 17.52 -3.09
CA LEU A 165 4.95 18.24 -4.09
C LEU A 165 4.08 19.25 -4.87
N GLY A 166 2.79 18.95 -5.08
CA GLY A 166 1.80 19.84 -5.69
C GLY A 166 1.86 19.82 -7.23
N ALA A 167 1.34 20.87 -7.86
CA ALA A 167 1.08 20.91 -9.31
C ALA A 167 2.33 20.81 -10.23
N GLY A 168 3.55 20.82 -9.68
CA GLY A 168 4.77 20.66 -10.46
C GLY A 168 5.13 19.22 -10.81
N VAL A 169 4.36 18.23 -10.34
CA VAL A 169 4.52 16.82 -10.68
C VAL A 169 3.21 16.25 -11.20
N GLU A 170 3.30 15.36 -12.19
CA GLU A 170 2.14 14.61 -12.65
C GLU A 170 1.80 13.51 -11.64
N LEU A 171 0.75 13.75 -10.84
CA LEU A 171 0.39 12.84 -9.74
C LEU A 171 0.13 11.42 -10.24
N ARG A 172 -0.50 11.27 -11.41
CA ARG A 172 -0.77 9.96 -12.02
C ARG A 172 0.53 9.20 -12.29
N LEU A 173 1.52 9.86 -12.91
CA LEU A 173 2.85 9.28 -13.14
C LEU A 173 3.55 8.90 -11.84
N VAL A 174 3.52 9.76 -10.83
CA VAL A 174 4.12 9.49 -9.50
C VAL A 174 3.50 8.25 -8.86
N VAL A 175 2.18 8.09 -8.96
CA VAL A 175 1.44 6.96 -8.41
C VAL A 175 1.69 5.68 -9.19
N SER A 176 1.77 5.76 -10.53
CA SER A 176 2.23 4.66 -11.38
C SER A 176 3.62 4.19 -10.97
N CYS A 177 4.58 5.10 -10.80
CA CYS A 177 5.91 4.75 -10.28
C CYS A 177 5.85 4.08 -8.90
N GLY A 178 4.93 4.51 -8.03
CA GLY A 178 4.70 3.88 -6.72
C GLY A 178 4.14 2.46 -6.81
N ALA A 179 3.15 2.25 -7.67
CA ALA A 179 2.60 0.92 -7.93
C ALA A 179 3.67 -0.01 -8.53
N ALA A 180 4.44 0.47 -9.50
CA ALA A 180 5.54 -0.29 -10.11
C ALA A 180 6.62 -0.64 -9.09
N ALA A 181 6.99 0.31 -8.23
CA ALA A 181 7.96 0.08 -7.15
C ALA A 181 7.47 -0.97 -6.15
N GLY A 182 6.19 -0.88 -5.73
CA GLY A 182 5.58 -1.87 -4.84
C GLY A 182 5.57 -3.26 -5.46
N LEU A 183 5.19 -3.37 -6.73
CA LEU A 183 5.15 -4.64 -7.45
C LEU A 183 6.56 -5.22 -7.68
N ALA A 184 7.52 -4.37 -8.03
CA ALA A 184 8.92 -4.75 -8.20
C ALA A 184 9.52 -5.27 -6.89
N ALA A 185 9.24 -4.62 -5.76
CA ALA A 185 9.72 -5.04 -4.44
C ALA A 185 9.03 -6.31 -3.93
N ALA A 186 7.75 -6.49 -4.26
CA ALA A 186 6.96 -7.67 -3.92
C ALA A 186 7.47 -8.95 -4.61
N TYR A 187 7.77 -8.86 -5.90
CA TYR A 187 8.12 -10.01 -6.73
C TYR A 187 9.60 -10.10 -7.12
N HIS A 188 10.44 -9.14 -6.70
CA HIS A 188 11.82 -9.02 -7.16
C HIS A 188 11.93 -8.94 -8.69
N ALA A 189 10.94 -8.32 -9.34
CA ALA A 189 10.76 -8.32 -10.79
C ALA A 189 10.55 -6.89 -11.34
N PRO A 190 11.60 -6.04 -11.37
CA PRO A 190 11.48 -4.63 -11.75
C PRO A 190 11.01 -4.42 -13.19
N LEU A 191 11.50 -5.24 -14.14
CA LEU A 191 11.11 -5.13 -15.54
C LEU A 191 9.63 -5.50 -15.73
N ALA A 192 9.20 -6.65 -15.20
CA ALA A 192 7.81 -7.07 -15.25
C ALA A 192 6.87 -6.04 -14.61
N ALA A 193 7.27 -5.48 -13.46
CA ALA A 193 6.49 -4.46 -12.78
C ALA A 193 6.35 -3.16 -13.60
N SER A 194 7.42 -2.72 -14.26
CA SER A 194 7.36 -1.54 -15.14
C SER A 194 6.47 -1.75 -16.36
N VAL A 195 6.52 -2.93 -16.98
CA VAL A 195 5.67 -3.28 -18.13
C VAL A 195 4.21 -3.38 -17.71
N PHE A 196 3.92 -4.09 -16.61
CA PHE A 196 2.56 -4.19 -16.07
C PHE A 196 1.96 -2.81 -15.80
N VAL A 197 2.70 -1.91 -15.17
CA VAL A 197 2.17 -0.56 -14.90
C VAL A 197 2.05 0.30 -16.16
N ALA A 198 2.80 0.00 -17.22
CA ALA A 198 2.69 0.69 -18.50
C ALA A 198 1.49 0.19 -19.34
N GLU A 199 0.96 -1.01 -19.05
CA GLU A 199 -0.17 -1.60 -19.80
C GLU A 199 -1.55 -1.21 -19.23
N ILE A 200 -1.60 -0.86 -17.94
CA ILE A 200 -2.82 -0.40 -17.24
C ILE A 200 -3.14 1.07 -17.54
#